data_AF-A0A836SQ90-F1
#
_entry.id   AF-A0A836SQ90-F1
#
_cell.length_a   1.000
_cell.length_b   1.000
_cell.length_c   1.000
_cell.angle_alpha   90.00
_cell.angle_beta   90.00
_cell.angle_gamma   90.00
#
_symmetry.space_group_name_H-M   'P 1'
#
loop_
_entity.id
_entity.type
_entity.pdbx_description
1 polymer ?
#
loop_
_entity_poly.entity_id
_entity_poly.type
_entity_poly.pdbx_seq_one_letter_code
_entity_poly.pdbx_strand_id
1 'polypeptide(L)'
;PLKSVLGKGNLDIASGSPGEYVDLVVNSFEYHRLKNWGIKTEILIKDLIREKEKYRGSYHSYDQVVQILRGHASSHPNICRLDSLGRSYQGRWIYCLKISDNPSVEDPTEPDILFDALHHAREWATIEVVLFYADTLTSGYNNDPVITNLINNNEIWLVPIVNADGYVYDYPGQNSWRKTREPYGGATGTDANRNYNGVCGPEKVDAWGFIPSGGSVTHRQSSNVFCGAYGFFADCSDVLANLIRSHNFNVHITYHSYGEQILWPWAHKSPNTPDATLYQQLANTMASLVRASMEATTTPARQYIRYRGRPMAGPTATTTIWVARNAYPIPMK
;
A
#
# COMPACT_ATOMS: atom_id res chain seq x y z
N PRO A 1 -23.74 -14.58 -2.27
CA PRO A 1 -23.56 -15.98 -1.80
C PRO A 1 -22.66 -16.11 -0.55
N LEU A 2 -21.43 -15.60 -0.56
CA LEU A 2 -20.50 -15.83 0.57
C LEU A 2 -20.97 -15.21 1.90
N LYS A 3 -21.43 -13.96 1.87
CA LYS A 3 -21.99 -13.26 3.05
C LYS A 3 -23.24 -13.93 3.61
N SER A 4 -24.00 -14.68 2.79
CA SER A 4 -25.16 -15.45 3.27
C SER A 4 -24.75 -16.78 3.89
N VAL A 5 -23.64 -17.38 3.47
CA VAL A 5 -23.13 -18.67 3.99
C VAL A 5 -22.37 -18.48 5.30
N LEU A 6 -21.47 -17.51 5.32
CA LEU A 6 -20.52 -17.29 6.41
C LEU A 6 -21.03 -16.26 7.44
N GLY A 7 -22.15 -15.61 7.14
CA GLY A 7 -22.73 -14.52 7.94
C GLY A 7 -22.18 -13.15 7.52
N LYS A 8 -22.82 -12.07 8.01
CA LYS A 8 -22.38 -10.67 7.81
C LYS A 8 -21.11 -10.30 8.61
N GLY A 9 -20.34 -11.29 9.06
CA GLY A 9 -19.09 -11.11 9.79
C GLY A 9 -17.97 -10.56 8.90
N ASN A 10 -16.85 -10.17 9.52
CA ASN A 10 -15.64 -9.76 8.81
C ASN A 10 -15.04 -10.98 8.10
N LEU A 11 -15.44 -11.22 6.86
CA LEU A 11 -14.72 -12.15 5.99
C LEU A 11 -13.30 -11.62 5.80
N ASP A 12 -12.30 -12.42 6.17
CA ASP A 12 -10.92 -12.12 5.82
C ASP A 12 -10.68 -12.55 4.38
N ILE A 13 -11.03 -11.63 3.48
CA ILE A 13 -10.80 -11.76 2.05
C ILE A 13 -9.34 -11.40 1.80
N ALA A 14 -8.60 -12.40 1.37
CA ALA A 14 -7.18 -12.32 1.13
C ALA A 14 -6.90 -11.82 -0.30
N SER A 15 -7.68 -12.31 -1.28
CA SER A 15 -7.71 -11.84 -2.68
C SER A 15 -9.01 -12.29 -3.36
N GLY A 16 -9.24 -11.88 -4.60
CA GLY A 16 -10.34 -12.41 -5.40
C GLY A 16 -10.49 -11.75 -6.76
N SER A 17 -11.14 -12.46 -7.67
CA SER A 17 -11.45 -12.04 -9.03
C SER A 17 -12.96 -12.19 -9.31
N PRO A 18 -13.69 -11.07 -9.51
CA PRO A 18 -15.13 -11.11 -9.73
C PRO A 18 -15.52 -12.08 -10.85
N GLY A 19 -16.43 -13.00 -10.57
CA GLY A 19 -16.87 -14.03 -11.52
C GLY A 19 -15.93 -15.24 -11.66
N GLU A 20 -14.73 -15.21 -11.06
CA GLU A 20 -13.75 -16.30 -11.17
C GLU A 20 -13.50 -16.99 -9.81
N TYR A 21 -12.93 -16.28 -8.82
CA TYR A 21 -12.54 -16.87 -7.54
C TYR A 21 -12.50 -15.84 -6.39
N VAL A 22 -12.42 -16.34 -5.15
CA VAL A 22 -12.10 -15.56 -3.96
C VAL A 22 -11.22 -16.38 -3.04
N ASP A 23 -10.15 -15.78 -2.52
CA ASP A 23 -9.31 -16.38 -1.50
C ASP A 23 -9.79 -15.91 -0.14
N LEU A 24 -10.10 -16.87 0.73
CA LEU A 24 -10.63 -16.61 2.06
C LEU A 24 -9.75 -17.31 3.11
N VAL A 25 -9.43 -16.59 4.18
CA VAL A 25 -8.92 -17.22 5.39
C VAL A 25 -10.12 -17.61 6.24
N VAL A 26 -10.29 -18.92 6.45
CA VAL A 26 -11.44 -19.50 7.16
C VAL A 26 -10.99 -20.57 8.14
N ASN A 27 -11.74 -20.75 9.22
CA ASN A 27 -11.55 -21.89 10.12
C ASN A 27 -12.23 -23.16 9.56
N SER A 28 -11.99 -24.29 10.22
CA SER A 28 -12.54 -25.59 9.79
C SER A 28 -14.07 -25.59 9.71
N PHE A 29 -14.76 -24.93 10.64
CA PHE A 29 -16.22 -24.87 10.65
C PHE A 29 -16.78 -24.06 9.46
N GLU A 30 -16.17 -22.92 9.16
CA GLU A 30 -16.51 -22.09 8.00
C GLU A 30 -16.26 -22.81 6.68
N TYR A 31 -15.14 -23.53 6.56
CA TYR A 31 -14.84 -24.36 5.40
C TYR A 31 -15.92 -25.42 5.14
N HIS A 32 -16.36 -26.13 6.19
CA HIS A 32 -17.44 -27.12 6.04
C HIS A 32 -18.78 -26.47 5.65
N ARG A 33 -19.09 -25.27 6.17
CA ARG A 33 -20.28 -24.52 5.74
C ARG A 33 -20.25 -24.17 4.25
N LEU A 34 -19.10 -23.72 3.73
CA LEU A 34 -18.91 -23.44 2.30
C LEU A 34 -19.16 -24.68 1.44
N LYS A 35 -18.55 -25.82 1.84
CA LYS A 35 -18.75 -27.10 1.15
C LYS A 35 -20.20 -27.57 1.16
N ASN A 36 -20.88 -27.50 2.31
CA ASN A 36 -22.26 -27.95 2.45
C ASN A 36 -23.25 -27.10 1.64
N TRP A 37 -22.92 -25.84 1.37
CA TRP A 37 -23.68 -24.95 0.49
C TRP A 37 -23.41 -25.19 -1.01
N GLY A 38 -22.56 -26.16 -1.36
CA GLY A 38 -22.22 -26.48 -2.74
C GLY A 38 -21.26 -25.49 -3.41
N ILE A 39 -20.55 -24.65 -2.63
CA ILE A 39 -19.54 -23.75 -3.19
C ILE A 39 -18.31 -24.60 -3.56
N LYS A 40 -17.88 -24.52 -4.83
CA LYS A 40 -16.65 -25.15 -5.29
C LYS A 40 -15.45 -24.52 -4.56
N THR A 41 -14.68 -25.34 -3.86
CA THR A 41 -13.56 -24.90 -3.00
C THR A 41 -12.29 -25.65 -3.32
N GLU A 42 -11.16 -24.97 -3.26
CA GLU A 42 -9.81 -25.53 -3.28
C GLU A 42 -9.07 -25.10 -2.02
N ILE A 43 -8.27 -25.98 -1.42
CA ILE A 43 -7.45 -25.64 -0.24
C ILE A 43 -6.07 -25.22 -0.75
N LEU A 44 -5.78 -23.91 -0.71
CA LEU A 44 -4.47 -23.37 -1.09
C LEU A 44 -3.41 -23.63 -0.01
N ILE A 45 -3.77 -23.39 1.25
CA ILE A 45 -2.90 -23.59 2.42
C ILE A 45 -3.72 -24.33 3.49
N LYS A 46 -3.32 -25.56 3.82
CA LYS A 46 -4.05 -26.41 4.77
C LYS A 46 -3.84 -25.99 6.22
N ASP A 47 -2.62 -25.59 6.57
CA ASP A 47 -2.25 -25.18 7.92
C ASP A 47 -1.52 -23.84 7.85
N LEU A 48 -2.31 -22.77 7.95
CA LEU A 48 -1.79 -21.40 7.85
C LEU A 48 -0.85 -21.05 9.00
N ILE A 49 -1.07 -21.63 10.19
CA ILE A 49 -0.21 -21.37 11.36
C ILE A 49 1.18 -21.95 11.07
N ARG A 50 1.23 -23.23 10.72
CA ARG A 50 2.50 -23.89 10.38
C ARG A 50 3.20 -23.25 9.18
N GLU A 51 2.45 -22.80 8.18
CA GLU A 51 3.03 -22.13 7.02
C GLU A 51 3.70 -20.81 7.41
N LYS A 52 3.00 -19.99 8.19
CA LYS A 52 3.53 -18.72 8.71
C LYS A 52 4.80 -18.93 9.54
N GLU A 53 4.87 -19.95 10.39
CA GLU A 53 6.03 -20.20 11.23
C GLU A 53 7.35 -20.37 10.45
N LYS A 54 7.30 -20.81 9.19
CA LYS A 54 8.49 -20.92 8.33
C LYS A 54 9.16 -19.58 8.04
N TYR A 55 8.39 -18.48 8.09
CA TYR A 55 8.82 -17.13 7.73
C TYR A 55 8.88 -16.20 8.95
N ARG A 56 8.68 -16.73 10.16
CA ARG A 56 8.79 -15.94 11.39
C ARG A 56 10.22 -15.43 11.52
N GLY A 57 10.38 -14.12 11.61
CA GLY A 57 11.71 -13.52 11.76
C GLY A 57 12.50 -13.38 10.46
N SER A 58 11.94 -13.72 9.29
CA SER A 58 12.67 -13.66 8.01
C SER A 58 12.66 -12.30 7.33
N TYR A 59 11.95 -11.32 7.88
CA TYR A 59 11.85 -9.93 7.39
C TYR A 59 12.55 -8.96 8.35
N HIS A 60 12.81 -7.73 7.91
CA HIS A 60 13.43 -6.73 8.78
C HIS A 60 12.42 -6.15 9.78
N SER A 61 12.66 -6.32 11.09
CA SER A 61 11.89 -5.63 12.13
C SER A 61 11.95 -4.11 11.98
N TYR A 62 11.01 -3.38 12.61
CA TYR A 62 11.00 -1.91 12.57
C TYR A 62 12.36 -1.29 12.87
N ASP A 63 13.03 -1.75 13.94
CA ASP A 63 14.34 -1.23 14.33
C ASP A 63 15.40 -1.54 13.27
N GLN A 64 15.40 -2.75 12.68
CA GLN A 64 16.32 -3.09 11.60
C GLN A 64 16.09 -2.22 10.36
N VAL A 65 14.83 -1.99 9.98
CA VAL A 65 14.49 -1.08 8.87
C VAL A 65 15.04 0.33 9.14
N VAL A 66 14.84 0.86 10.35
CA VAL A 66 15.39 2.17 10.74
C VAL A 66 16.92 2.19 10.67
N GLN A 67 17.60 1.12 11.10
CA GLN A 67 19.06 1.03 11.00
C GLN A 67 19.53 0.98 9.55
N ILE A 68 18.83 0.26 8.66
CA ILE A 68 19.15 0.21 7.23
C ILE A 68 19.05 1.60 6.61
N LEU A 69 17.95 2.33 6.87
CA LEU A 69 17.77 3.69 6.36
C LEU A 69 18.85 4.65 6.87
N ARG A 70 19.20 4.56 8.16
CA ARG A 70 20.32 5.32 8.73
C ARG A 70 21.65 4.96 8.05
N GLY A 71 21.87 3.68 7.79
CA GLY A 71 23.04 3.17 7.09
C GLY A 71 23.20 3.78 5.70
N HIS A 72 22.14 3.81 4.89
CA HIS A 72 22.20 4.46 3.57
C HIS A 72 22.52 5.94 3.68
N ALA A 73 21.85 6.68 4.56
CA ALA A 73 22.11 8.10 4.76
C ALA A 73 23.54 8.38 5.26
N SER A 74 24.09 7.55 6.15
CA SER A 74 25.46 7.74 6.64
C SER A 74 26.53 7.35 5.63
N SER A 75 26.27 6.33 4.81
CA SER A 75 27.24 5.82 3.83
C SER A 75 27.23 6.60 2.52
N HIS A 76 26.13 7.29 2.21
CA HIS A 76 25.95 8.05 0.97
C HIS A 76 25.44 9.48 1.25
N PRO A 77 26.09 10.26 2.14
CA PRO A 77 25.54 11.55 2.61
C PRO A 77 25.39 12.60 1.51
N ASN A 78 26.13 12.47 0.41
CA ASN A 78 26.02 13.36 -0.75
C ASN A 78 24.74 13.14 -1.55
N ILE A 79 24.14 11.94 -1.44
CA ILE A 79 22.92 11.61 -2.20
C ILE A 79 21.77 11.10 -1.36
N CYS A 80 21.93 10.94 -0.04
CA CYS A 80 20.92 10.40 0.85
C CYS A 80 20.76 11.27 2.09
N ARG A 81 19.50 11.51 2.46
CA ARG A 81 19.14 12.13 3.73
C ARG A 81 17.98 11.36 4.36
N LEU A 82 18.15 11.04 5.64
CA LEU A 82 17.08 10.44 6.44
C LEU A 82 16.28 11.54 7.14
N ASP A 83 14.98 11.59 6.89
CA ASP A 83 14.03 12.48 7.55
C ASP A 83 13.04 11.71 8.41
N SER A 84 12.54 12.40 9.44
CA SER A 84 11.48 11.91 10.33
C SER A 84 10.21 12.71 10.04
N LEU A 85 9.23 12.11 9.37
CA LEU A 85 8.03 12.79 8.87
C LEU A 85 7.04 13.15 9.98
N GLY A 86 7.05 12.38 11.06
CA GLY A 86 6.09 12.48 12.15
C GLY A 86 6.03 11.18 12.95
N ARG A 87 5.13 11.13 13.93
CA ARG A 87 4.97 9.95 14.80
C ARG A 87 3.66 9.25 14.56
N SER A 88 3.66 7.94 14.75
CA SER A 88 2.47 7.13 14.91
C SER A 88 1.79 7.39 16.26
N TYR A 89 0.58 6.84 16.44
CA TYR A 89 -0.20 6.93 17.68
C TYR A 89 0.57 6.48 18.93
N GLN A 90 1.33 5.39 18.84
CA GLN A 90 2.14 4.90 19.95
C GLN A 90 3.54 5.56 20.02
N GLY A 91 3.76 6.66 19.28
CA GLY A 91 4.96 7.49 19.38
C GLY A 91 6.17 7.01 18.57
N ARG A 92 6.01 6.08 17.64
CA ARG A 92 7.09 5.61 16.77
C ARG A 92 7.26 6.55 15.59
N TRP A 93 8.50 6.85 15.23
CA TRP A 93 8.77 7.68 14.06
C TRP A 93 8.39 6.97 12.76
N ILE A 94 7.78 7.71 11.85
CA ILE A 94 7.63 7.35 10.44
C ILE A 94 8.77 8.05 9.70
N TYR A 95 9.66 7.25 9.11
CA TYR A 95 10.87 7.75 8.47
C TYR A 95 10.73 7.79 6.95
N CYS A 96 11.46 8.71 6.33
CA CYS A 96 11.65 8.79 4.89
C CYS A 96 13.14 8.88 4.55
N LEU A 97 13.60 8.16 3.54
CA LEU A 97 14.92 8.38 2.94
C LEU A 97 14.73 9.17 1.65
N LYS A 98 15.20 10.42 1.62
CA LYS A 98 15.30 11.25 0.41
C LYS A 98 16.59 10.88 -0.32
N ILE A 99 16.51 10.60 -1.63
CA ILE A 99 17.63 10.31 -2.51
C ILE A 99 17.58 11.29 -3.71
N SER A 100 18.59 12.13 -3.84
CA SER A 100 18.77 13.17 -4.88
C SER A 100 20.26 13.53 -4.92
N ASP A 101 20.77 14.18 -5.96
CA ASP A 101 22.15 14.69 -5.98
C ASP A 101 22.41 15.86 -5.02
N ASN A 102 21.34 16.46 -4.47
CA ASN A 102 21.41 17.49 -3.44
C ASN A 102 20.36 17.28 -2.33
N PRO A 103 20.45 16.19 -1.55
CA PRO A 103 19.38 15.71 -0.67
C PRO A 103 19.11 16.62 0.54
N SER A 104 19.94 17.65 0.76
CA SER A 104 19.77 18.62 1.86
C SER A 104 19.01 19.88 1.44
N VAL A 105 18.82 20.10 0.14
CA VAL A 105 18.11 21.23 -0.43
C VAL A 105 16.84 20.72 -1.10
N GLU A 106 15.83 21.58 -1.15
CA GLU A 106 14.64 21.34 -1.95
C GLU A 106 14.83 22.05 -3.29
N ASP A 107 14.82 21.31 -4.40
CA ASP A 107 14.87 21.89 -5.74
C ASP A 107 13.50 21.80 -6.42
N PRO A 108 12.75 22.91 -6.52
CA PRO A 108 11.43 22.89 -7.14
C PRO A 108 11.44 22.65 -8.66
N THR A 109 12.62 22.57 -9.28
CA THR A 109 12.78 22.21 -10.70
C THR A 109 12.93 20.71 -10.92
N GLU A 110 13.30 19.96 -9.89
CA GLU A 110 13.37 18.50 -9.93
C GLU A 110 12.00 17.88 -9.63
N PRO A 111 11.58 16.84 -10.37
CA PRO A 111 10.35 16.12 -10.07
C PRO A 111 10.49 15.30 -8.79
N ASP A 112 9.46 15.34 -7.96
CA ASP A 112 9.34 14.50 -6.77
C ASP A 112 8.72 13.13 -7.10
N ILE A 113 9.35 12.06 -6.61
CA ILE A 113 8.90 10.67 -6.79
C ILE A 113 8.73 10.02 -5.41
N LEU A 114 7.52 9.59 -5.06
CA LEU A 114 7.24 8.90 -3.80
C LEU A 114 7.03 7.40 -3.99
N PHE A 115 7.81 6.61 -3.27
CA PHE A 115 7.57 5.19 -3.05
C PHE A 115 7.26 4.95 -1.58
N ASP A 116 6.10 4.39 -1.27
CA ASP A 116 5.75 4.01 0.09
C ASP A 116 5.24 2.56 0.18
N ALA A 117 5.27 2.02 1.40
CA ALA A 117 4.81 0.68 1.67
C ALA A 117 4.12 0.55 3.04
N LEU A 118 3.48 -0.60 3.21
CA LEU A 118 2.98 -1.08 4.50
C LEU A 118 1.97 -0.14 5.18
N HIS A 119 0.96 0.35 4.46
CA HIS A 119 -0.26 0.85 5.12
C HIS A 119 -0.96 -0.28 5.90
N HIS A 120 -0.92 -1.50 5.38
CA HIS A 120 -1.47 -2.67 6.07
C HIS A 120 -0.36 -3.47 6.74
N ALA A 121 -0.48 -3.65 8.05
CA ALA A 121 0.59 -4.20 8.89
C ALA A 121 1.04 -5.62 8.55
N ARG A 122 0.16 -6.44 7.96
CA ARG A 122 0.42 -7.83 7.58
C ARG A 122 1.11 -8.02 6.21
N GLU A 123 1.46 -6.94 5.52
CA GLU A 123 1.98 -6.97 4.15
C GLU A 123 3.51 -6.80 4.12
N TRP A 124 4.24 -7.58 4.93
CA TRP A 124 5.65 -7.35 5.27
C TRP A 124 6.59 -7.27 4.06
N ALA A 125 6.33 -8.06 3.02
CA ALA A 125 7.14 -8.07 1.80
C ALA A 125 7.20 -6.70 1.10
N THR A 126 6.22 -5.82 1.32
CA THR A 126 6.20 -4.48 0.73
C THR A 126 7.32 -3.59 1.25
N ILE A 127 7.75 -3.77 2.50
CA ILE A 127 8.87 -3.05 3.11
C ILE A 127 10.16 -3.36 2.33
N GLU A 128 10.40 -4.64 2.06
CA GLU A 128 11.62 -5.11 1.41
C GLU A 128 11.76 -4.58 -0.02
N VAL A 129 10.64 -4.33 -0.71
CA VAL A 129 10.66 -3.69 -2.04
C VAL A 129 11.20 -2.26 -1.95
N VAL A 130 10.77 -1.49 -0.97
CA VAL A 130 11.24 -0.10 -0.80
C VAL A 130 12.70 -0.07 -0.34
N LEU A 131 13.11 -1.01 0.53
CA LEU A 131 14.52 -1.15 0.91
C LEU A 131 15.40 -1.58 -0.26
N PHE A 132 14.90 -2.45 -1.14
CA PHE A 132 15.59 -2.83 -2.37
C PHE A 132 15.82 -1.62 -3.29
N TYR A 133 14.88 -0.66 -3.35
CA TYR A 133 15.13 0.59 -4.07
C TYR A 133 16.22 1.44 -3.43
N ALA A 134 16.25 1.57 -2.10
CA ALA A 134 17.33 2.29 -1.43
C ALA A 134 18.70 1.69 -1.77
N ASP A 135 18.83 0.37 -1.71
CA ASP A 135 20.06 -0.35 -2.05
C ASP A 135 20.43 -0.22 -3.54
N THR A 136 19.49 -0.44 -4.44
CA THR A 136 19.72 -0.36 -5.89
C THR A 136 20.14 1.05 -6.32
N LEU A 137 19.44 2.07 -5.84
CA LEU A 137 19.72 3.47 -6.19
C LEU A 137 21.08 3.90 -5.65
N THR A 138 21.38 3.60 -4.38
CA THR A 138 22.64 4.02 -3.77
C THR A 138 23.86 3.29 -4.33
N SER A 139 23.76 1.98 -4.59
CA SER A 139 24.83 1.20 -5.20
C SER A 139 25.04 1.50 -6.69
N GLY A 140 23.96 1.88 -7.40
CA GLY A 140 24.00 2.22 -8.81
C GLY A 140 24.50 3.64 -9.11
N TYR A 141 24.47 4.56 -8.15
CA TYR A 141 24.93 5.93 -8.37
C TYR A 141 26.41 5.97 -8.76
N ASN A 142 26.73 6.69 -9.85
CA ASN A 142 28.04 6.73 -10.53
C ASN A 142 28.52 5.41 -11.19
N ASN A 143 27.76 4.33 -11.11
CA ASN A 143 28.09 3.04 -11.73
C ASN A 143 27.13 2.68 -12.88
N ASP A 144 25.87 3.07 -12.76
CA ASP A 144 24.83 2.90 -13.76
C ASP A 144 24.39 4.28 -14.28
N PRO A 145 24.54 4.58 -15.59
CA PRO A 145 24.15 5.88 -16.15
C PRO A 145 22.66 6.21 -16.01
N VAL A 146 21.79 5.20 -16.02
CA VAL A 146 20.33 5.39 -15.87
C VAL A 146 20.01 5.77 -14.44
N ILE A 147 20.57 5.06 -13.45
CA ILE A 147 20.38 5.39 -12.03
C ILE A 147 21.00 6.74 -11.69
N THR A 148 22.19 7.02 -12.22
CA THR A 148 22.86 8.31 -12.01
C THR A 148 22.02 9.46 -12.57
N ASN A 149 21.49 9.30 -13.78
CA ASN A 149 20.58 10.31 -14.36
C ASN A 149 19.29 10.45 -13.56
N LEU A 150 18.74 9.35 -13.02
CA LEU A 150 17.54 9.41 -12.19
C LEU A 150 17.79 10.24 -10.92
N ILE A 151 18.92 10.02 -10.23
CA ILE A 151 19.26 10.73 -8.99
C ILE A 151 19.64 12.21 -9.24
N ASN A 152 20.32 12.51 -10.34
CA ASN A 152 20.75 13.88 -10.69
C ASN A 152 19.64 14.79 -11.25
N ASN A 153 18.42 14.30 -11.40
CA ASN A 153 17.34 15.07 -12.00
C ASN A 153 16.01 14.84 -11.30
N ASN A 154 15.97 14.18 -10.14
CA ASN A 154 14.74 13.88 -9.41
C ASN A 154 15.02 13.78 -7.91
N GLU A 155 13.98 14.13 -7.14
CA GLU A 155 13.95 13.89 -5.71
C GLU A 155 13.14 12.62 -5.40
N ILE A 156 13.82 11.56 -4.98
CA ILE A 156 13.20 10.26 -4.73
C ILE A 156 12.98 10.08 -3.23
N TRP A 157 11.74 9.89 -2.81
CA TRP A 157 11.33 9.76 -1.43
C TRP A 157 10.87 8.33 -1.14
N LEU A 158 11.53 7.68 -0.19
CA LEU A 158 11.27 6.29 0.18
C LEU A 158 10.70 6.21 1.61
N VAL A 159 9.46 5.73 1.75
CA VAL A 159 8.77 5.54 3.04
C VAL A 159 8.41 4.05 3.24
N PRO A 160 9.32 3.21 3.76
CA PRO A 160 9.10 1.76 3.83
C PRO A 160 8.00 1.32 4.79
N ILE A 161 7.74 2.09 5.85
CA ILE A 161 6.79 1.74 6.91
C ILE A 161 5.88 2.95 7.19
N VAL A 162 4.70 2.97 6.57
CA VAL A 162 3.67 3.96 6.91
C VAL A 162 3.00 3.60 8.25
N ASN A 163 2.54 2.35 8.42
CA ASN A 163 1.84 1.91 9.63
C ASN A 163 2.77 1.26 10.66
N ALA A 164 3.64 2.07 11.29
CA ALA A 164 4.66 1.59 12.22
C ALA A 164 4.12 0.80 13.42
N ASP A 165 3.02 1.27 14.03
CA ASP A 165 2.45 0.59 15.20
C ASP A 165 1.77 -0.72 14.85
N GLY A 166 1.05 -0.73 13.72
CA GLY A 166 0.46 -1.95 13.19
C GLY A 166 1.55 -2.97 12.89
N TYR A 167 2.67 -2.54 12.28
CA TYR A 167 3.78 -3.41 11.95
C TYR A 167 4.40 -4.05 13.18
N VAL A 168 4.77 -3.26 14.20
CA VAL A 168 5.36 -3.79 15.44
C VAL A 168 4.37 -4.70 16.20
N TYR A 169 3.07 -4.46 16.05
CA TYR A 169 2.07 -5.36 16.59
C TYR A 169 1.97 -6.68 15.81
N ASP A 170 2.06 -6.64 14.48
CA ASP A 170 1.90 -7.82 13.64
C ASP A 170 3.18 -8.67 13.54
N TYR A 171 4.33 -8.03 13.31
CA TYR A 171 5.60 -8.67 13.09
C TYR A 171 6.48 -8.64 14.34
N PRO A 172 7.14 -9.75 14.73
CA PRO A 172 7.14 -11.08 14.10
C PRO A 172 6.04 -12.02 14.65
N GLY A 173 5.04 -11.48 15.36
CA GLY A 173 3.99 -12.26 16.04
C GLY A 173 3.02 -13.00 15.11
N GLN A 174 2.89 -12.54 13.86
CA GLN A 174 2.04 -13.07 12.78
C GLN A 174 0.53 -13.01 13.08
N ASN A 175 0.12 -11.96 13.81
CA ASN A 175 -1.25 -11.72 14.29
C ASN A 175 -2.30 -11.55 13.17
N SER A 176 -1.89 -11.49 11.91
CA SER A 176 -2.75 -11.18 10.74
C SER A 176 -3.38 -9.79 10.84
N TRP A 177 -2.75 -8.89 11.59
CA TRP A 177 -3.24 -7.57 11.85
C TRP A 177 -3.10 -6.68 10.62
N ARG A 178 -4.16 -5.95 10.27
CA ARG A 178 -4.19 -5.09 9.08
C ARG A 178 -4.11 -3.60 9.41
N LYS A 179 -4.81 -3.18 10.47
CA LYS A 179 -5.13 -1.78 10.75
C LYS A 179 -4.00 -1.05 11.49
N THR A 180 -4.20 0.23 11.78
CA THR A 180 -3.40 0.97 12.77
C THR A 180 -3.67 0.46 14.20
N ARG A 181 -3.11 1.12 15.21
CA ARG A 181 -3.28 0.74 16.64
C ARG A 181 -3.99 1.78 17.50
N GLU A 182 -4.44 2.87 16.90
CA GLU A 182 -5.23 3.89 17.58
C GLU A 182 -6.64 3.35 17.97
N PRO A 183 -7.06 3.45 19.24
CA PRO A 183 -8.36 2.97 19.68
C PRO A 183 -9.49 3.95 19.31
N TYR A 184 -10.64 3.41 18.90
CA TYR A 184 -11.85 4.20 18.65
C TYR A 184 -13.12 3.36 18.83
N GLY A 185 -14.11 3.90 19.55
CA GLY A 185 -15.44 3.30 19.67
C GLY A 185 -15.45 1.86 20.18
N GLY A 186 -14.56 1.51 21.13
CA GLY A 186 -14.45 0.17 21.70
C GLY A 186 -13.73 -0.87 20.82
N ALA A 187 -13.15 -0.45 19.68
CA ALA A 187 -12.28 -1.28 18.86
C ALA A 187 -10.91 -0.63 18.70
N THR A 188 -9.94 -1.38 18.17
CA THR A 188 -8.60 -0.86 17.88
C THR A 188 -8.34 -0.80 16.38
N GLY A 189 -7.75 0.30 15.95
CA GLY A 189 -7.21 0.50 14.63
C GLY A 189 -8.20 1.00 13.59
N THR A 190 -7.67 1.76 12.65
CA THR A 190 -8.31 2.22 11.42
C THR A 190 -7.61 1.56 10.22
N ASP A 191 -8.33 1.24 9.16
CA ASP A 191 -7.70 0.85 7.90
C ASP A 191 -7.05 2.08 7.27
N ALA A 192 -5.71 2.16 7.33
CA ALA A 192 -4.96 3.34 6.89
C ALA A 192 -5.23 3.69 5.43
N ASN A 193 -5.50 2.70 4.56
CA ASN A 193 -5.81 2.92 3.15
C ASN A 193 -7.33 3.08 2.87
N ARG A 194 -8.11 3.41 3.91
CA ARG A 194 -9.51 3.91 3.82
C ARG A 194 -9.69 5.24 4.54
N ASN A 195 -8.59 5.80 5.06
CA ASN A 195 -8.62 6.93 5.97
C ASN A 195 -8.14 8.24 5.33
N TYR A 196 -7.63 8.23 4.10
CA TYR A 196 -7.33 9.47 3.40
C TYR A 196 -8.61 10.26 3.17
N ASN A 197 -8.58 11.58 3.20
CA ASN A 197 -9.79 12.35 2.92
C ASN A 197 -10.35 12.01 1.53
N GLY A 198 -11.65 12.21 1.39
CA GLY A 198 -12.34 12.11 0.11
C GLY A 198 -11.75 13.10 -0.88
N VAL A 199 -12.09 12.91 -2.15
CA VAL A 199 -11.72 13.85 -3.20
C VAL A 199 -12.70 15.02 -3.19
N CYS A 200 -12.21 16.24 -3.39
CA CYS A 200 -13.09 17.38 -3.59
C CYS A 200 -13.77 17.24 -4.97
N GLY A 201 -15.04 16.84 -4.94
CA GLY A 201 -15.87 16.63 -6.11
C GLY A 201 -17.36 16.79 -5.78
N PRO A 202 -18.21 17.03 -6.78
CA PRO A 202 -19.63 17.29 -6.56
C PRO A 202 -20.43 16.02 -6.21
N GLU A 203 -19.86 14.84 -6.43
CA GLU A 203 -20.56 13.58 -6.24
C GLU A 203 -20.42 13.07 -4.80
N LYS A 204 -21.49 12.50 -4.25
CA LYS A 204 -21.45 11.88 -2.90
C LYS A 204 -20.38 10.79 -2.79
N VAL A 205 -20.06 10.12 -3.90
CA VAL A 205 -19.04 9.05 -3.93
C VAL A 205 -17.64 9.58 -3.67
N ASP A 206 -17.43 10.89 -3.87
CA ASP A 206 -16.15 11.56 -3.67
C ASP A 206 -15.90 11.91 -2.21
N ALA A 207 -16.94 12.00 -1.38
CA ALA A 207 -16.81 12.34 0.04
C ALA A 207 -16.14 11.22 0.85
N TRP A 208 -15.33 11.62 1.84
CA TRP A 208 -14.81 10.67 2.83
C TRP A 208 -15.97 9.97 3.54
N GLY A 209 -15.81 8.68 3.82
CA GLY A 209 -16.82 7.88 4.51
C GLY A 209 -18.02 7.47 3.66
N PHE A 210 -18.06 7.79 2.35
CA PHE A 210 -19.04 7.19 1.46
C PHE A 210 -18.79 5.68 1.32
N ILE A 211 -19.85 4.87 1.51
CA ILE A 211 -19.79 3.41 1.38
C ILE A 211 -20.47 3.01 0.07
N PRO A 212 -19.71 2.75 -1.02
CA PRO A 212 -20.31 2.27 -2.27
C PRO A 212 -20.89 0.87 -2.07
N SER A 213 -21.93 0.55 -2.84
CA SER A 213 -22.48 -0.81 -2.86
C SER A 213 -21.40 -1.81 -3.27
N GLY A 214 -21.13 -2.79 -2.41
CA GLY A 214 -20.06 -3.77 -2.62
C GLY A 214 -18.65 -3.30 -2.24
N GLY A 215 -18.48 -2.06 -1.80
CA GLY A 215 -17.19 -1.50 -1.41
C GLY A 215 -16.56 -2.19 -0.20
N SER A 216 -15.24 -2.36 -0.25
CA SER A 216 -14.43 -2.85 0.88
C SER A 216 -14.12 -1.71 1.86
N VAL A 217 -15.14 -1.07 2.43
CA VAL A 217 -15.06 0.06 3.36
C VAL A 217 -16.28 0.11 4.29
N THR A 218 -16.13 0.53 5.55
CA THR A 218 -17.26 0.62 6.50
C THR A 218 -17.00 1.58 7.66
N HIS A 219 -18.08 2.06 8.29
CA HIS A 219 -18.06 2.81 9.56
C HIS A 219 -18.06 1.90 10.80
N ARG A 220 -18.15 0.57 10.63
CA ARG A 220 -18.08 -0.39 11.74
C ARG A 220 -16.66 -0.50 12.29
N GLN A 221 -16.43 -0.01 13.50
CA GLN A 221 -15.11 0.12 14.14
C GLN A 221 -14.37 -1.22 14.27
N SER A 222 -15.10 -2.32 14.53
CA SER A 222 -14.52 -3.66 14.64
C SER A 222 -14.15 -4.30 13.29
N SER A 223 -14.43 -3.63 12.16
CA SER A 223 -14.09 -4.16 10.84
C SER A 223 -12.63 -3.96 10.47
N ASN A 224 -12.08 -4.88 9.66
CA ASN A 224 -10.76 -4.77 9.06
C ASN A 224 -10.66 -3.64 8.02
N VAL A 225 -11.80 -3.14 7.53
CA VAL A 225 -11.90 -2.05 6.55
C VAL A 225 -12.60 -0.82 7.14
N PHE A 226 -12.47 -0.61 8.44
CA PHE A 226 -12.98 0.57 9.13
C PHE A 226 -12.29 1.84 8.61
N CYS A 227 -13.05 2.81 8.08
CA CYS A 227 -12.49 4.01 7.45
C CYS A 227 -12.00 5.09 8.42
N GLY A 228 -12.24 4.94 9.72
CA GLY A 228 -11.84 5.91 10.75
C GLY A 228 -13.01 6.75 11.25
N ALA A 229 -12.76 7.57 12.28
CA ALA A 229 -13.76 8.49 12.83
C ALA A 229 -14.05 9.69 11.90
N TYR A 230 -13.00 10.14 11.21
CA TYR A 230 -13.00 11.18 10.17
C TYR A 230 -11.81 10.94 9.22
N GLY A 231 -11.75 11.67 8.10
CA GLY A 231 -10.61 11.60 7.17
C GLY A 231 -9.34 12.13 7.84
N PHE A 232 -8.23 11.40 7.68
CA PHE A 232 -6.96 11.61 8.38
C PHE A 232 -7.04 11.43 9.90
N PHE A 233 -8.01 10.66 10.39
CA PHE A 233 -8.05 10.25 11.79
C PHE A 233 -6.81 9.46 12.21
N ALA A 234 -6.31 8.56 11.39
CA ALA A 234 -5.13 7.78 11.69
C ALA A 234 -3.85 8.61 11.51
N ASP A 235 -3.07 8.77 12.58
CA ASP A 235 -1.81 9.55 12.58
C ASP A 235 -0.88 9.20 11.42
N CYS A 236 -0.71 7.91 11.08
CA CYS A 236 0.15 7.52 9.97
C CYS A 236 -0.34 8.02 8.60
N SER A 237 -1.66 8.07 8.40
CA SER A 237 -2.26 8.59 7.16
C SER A 237 -2.15 10.11 7.10
N ASP A 238 -2.28 10.80 8.23
CA ASP A 238 -2.08 12.26 8.28
C ASP A 238 -0.62 12.65 8.06
N VAL A 239 0.33 11.94 8.68
CA VAL A 239 1.78 12.16 8.49
C VAL A 239 2.15 12.02 7.01
N LEU A 240 1.71 10.95 6.34
CA LEU A 240 1.98 10.79 4.91
C LEU A 240 1.28 11.85 4.06
N ALA A 241 0.05 12.24 4.43
CA ALA A 241 -0.68 13.30 3.76
C ALA A 241 0.02 14.67 3.90
N ASN A 242 0.66 14.94 5.02
CA ASN A 242 1.42 16.18 5.22
C ASN A 242 2.68 16.22 4.34
N LEU A 243 3.41 15.10 4.20
CA LEU A 243 4.48 14.99 3.21
C LEU A 243 3.95 15.28 1.80
N ILE A 244 2.86 14.61 1.40
CA ILE A 244 2.30 14.76 0.05
C ILE A 244 1.81 16.21 -0.22
N ARG A 245 1.37 16.94 0.80
CA ARG A 245 0.96 18.35 0.65
C ARG A 245 2.13 19.33 0.61
N SER A 246 3.27 18.98 1.22
CA SER A 246 4.44 19.87 1.30
C SER A 246 5.36 19.79 0.09
N HIS A 247 5.15 18.81 -0.79
CA HIS A 247 5.96 18.56 -1.99
C HIS A 247 5.07 18.38 -3.22
N ASN A 248 5.65 18.47 -4.42
CA ASN A 248 4.91 18.37 -5.67
C ASN A 248 5.16 17.03 -6.36
N PHE A 249 4.72 15.94 -5.74
CA PHE A 249 4.91 14.58 -6.25
C PHE A 249 4.32 14.38 -7.64
N ASN A 250 5.19 14.19 -8.64
CA ASN A 250 4.83 13.86 -10.00
C ASN A 250 4.48 12.37 -10.16
N VAL A 251 5.12 11.52 -9.34
CA VAL A 251 4.88 10.07 -9.33
C VAL A 251 4.68 9.60 -7.89
N HIS A 252 3.64 8.80 -7.68
CA HIS A 252 3.37 8.16 -6.41
C HIS A 252 3.03 6.68 -6.62
N ILE A 253 3.84 5.80 -6.04
CA ILE A 253 3.64 4.35 -6.07
C ILE A 253 3.61 3.84 -4.62
N THR A 254 2.49 3.22 -4.26
CA THR A 254 2.30 2.59 -2.95
C THR A 254 2.22 1.07 -3.10
N TYR A 255 3.04 0.35 -2.34
CA TYR A 255 3.13 -1.11 -2.41
C TYR A 255 2.20 -1.79 -1.43
N HIS A 256 1.45 -2.76 -1.96
CA HIS A 256 0.54 -3.62 -1.22
C HIS A 256 0.78 -5.09 -1.56
N SER A 257 0.37 -5.98 -0.66
CA SER A 257 0.35 -7.42 -0.96
C SER A 257 -0.90 -8.12 -0.42
N TYR A 258 -1.40 -9.17 -1.05
CA TYR A 258 -0.94 -9.79 -2.30
C TYR A 258 -1.98 -9.60 -3.41
N GLY A 259 -1.64 -10.02 -4.62
CA GLY A 259 -2.59 -10.02 -5.74
C GLY A 259 -1.95 -9.94 -7.12
N GLU A 260 -0.66 -9.58 -7.19
CA GLU A 260 0.08 -9.40 -8.45
C GLU A 260 -0.65 -8.42 -9.38
N GLN A 261 -1.01 -7.24 -8.87
CA GLN A 261 -1.82 -6.25 -9.59
C GLN A 261 -1.12 -4.92 -9.66
N ILE A 262 -1.26 -4.26 -10.81
CA ILE A 262 -0.98 -2.83 -10.96
C ILE A 262 -2.32 -2.13 -11.09
N LEU A 263 -2.58 -1.21 -10.17
CA LEU A 263 -3.85 -0.49 -10.04
C LEU A 263 -3.60 1.01 -10.21
N TRP A 264 -4.55 1.70 -10.81
CA TRP A 264 -4.53 3.15 -10.94
C TRP A 264 -5.90 3.77 -10.67
N PRO A 265 -5.98 5.07 -10.36
CA PRO A 265 -7.24 5.76 -10.11
C PRO A 265 -8.18 5.80 -11.32
N TRP A 266 -9.49 5.95 -11.13
CA TRP A 266 -10.21 5.91 -9.86
C TRP A 266 -10.60 4.48 -9.52
N ALA A 267 -10.53 4.12 -8.23
CA ALA A 267 -11.12 2.85 -7.79
C ALA A 267 -12.61 2.99 -7.42
N HIS A 268 -13.03 4.19 -6.99
CA HIS A 268 -14.34 4.40 -6.35
C HIS A 268 -15.46 4.88 -7.28
N LYS A 269 -15.16 5.35 -8.50
CA LYS A 269 -16.17 5.95 -9.39
C LYS A 269 -15.96 5.71 -10.89
N SER A 270 -16.95 6.16 -11.68
CA SER A 270 -16.98 6.17 -13.14
C SER A 270 -17.40 7.56 -13.62
N PRO A 271 -16.87 8.11 -14.73
CA PRO A 271 -15.90 7.48 -15.65
C PRO A 271 -14.49 7.34 -15.05
N ASN A 272 -13.59 6.68 -15.78
CA ASN A 272 -12.19 6.57 -15.39
C ASN A 272 -11.52 7.96 -15.27
N THR A 273 -10.36 8.02 -14.61
CA THR A 273 -9.57 9.25 -14.55
C THR A 273 -9.21 9.77 -15.96
N PRO A 274 -9.09 11.10 -16.17
CA PRO A 274 -8.70 11.65 -17.48
C PRO A 274 -7.42 11.01 -18.05
N ASP A 275 -6.46 10.67 -17.18
CA ASP A 275 -5.18 10.06 -17.57
C ASP A 275 -5.21 8.53 -17.65
N ALA A 276 -6.39 7.90 -17.69
CA ALA A 276 -6.50 6.43 -17.67
C ALA A 276 -5.74 5.74 -18.79
N THR A 277 -5.66 6.34 -19.98
CA THR A 277 -4.89 5.82 -21.12
C THR A 277 -3.39 5.80 -20.81
N LEU A 278 -2.86 6.88 -20.24
CA LEU A 278 -1.46 6.97 -19.83
C LEU A 278 -1.14 5.94 -18.73
N TYR A 279 -1.98 5.87 -17.69
CA TYR A 279 -1.79 4.90 -16.61
C TYR A 279 -1.85 3.46 -17.12
N GLN A 280 -2.75 3.15 -18.05
CA GLN A 280 -2.82 1.82 -18.64
C GLN A 280 -1.55 1.48 -19.43
N GLN A 281 -1.01 2.42 -20.21
CA GLN A 281 0.25 2.22 -20.93
C GLN A 281 1.42 1.98 -19.97
N LEU A 282 1.57 2.81 -18.94
CA LEU A 282 2.60 2.64 -17.91
C LEU A 282 2.45 1.29 -17.18
N ALA A 283 1.23 0.91 -16.81
CA ALA A 283 0.94 -0.37 -16.18
C ALA A 283 1.33 -1.57 -17.07
N ASN A 284 1.01 -1.50 -18.37
CA ASN A 284 1.40 -2.52 -19.35
C ASN A 284 2.93 -2.65 -19.48
N THR A 285 3.64 -1.53 -19.49
CA THR A 285 5.11 -1.51 -19.54
C THR A 285 5.70 -2.12 -18.27
N MET A 286 5.27 -1.65 -17.10
CA MET A 286 5.73 -2.15 -15.80
C MET A 286 5.52 -3.67 -15.69
N ALA A 287 4.32 -4.16 -15.98
CA ALA A 287 4.02 -5.59 -15.94
C ALA A 287 4.88 -6.42 -16.91
N SER A 288 5.18 -5.87 -18.09
CA SER A 288 6.02 -6.56 -19.07
C SER A 288 7.47 -6.65 -18.61
N LEU A 289 8.01 -5.59 -18.00
CA LEU A 289 9.35 -5.59 -17.41
C LEU A 289 9.46 -6.56 -16.24
N VAL A 290 8.47 -6.57 -15.33
CA VAL A 290 8.46 -7.52 -14.20
C VAL A 290 8.42 -8.96 -14.71
N ARG A 291 7.57 -9.28 -15.70
CA ARG A 291 7.52 -10.63 -16.29
C ARG A 291 8.86 -11.04 -16.91
N ALA A 292 9.49 -10.16 -17.69
CA ALA A 292 10.79 -10.43 -18.28
C ALA A 292 11.87 -10.73 -17.21
N SER A 293 11.84 -10.00 -16.09
CA SER A 293 12.76 -10.24 -14.96
C SER A 293 12.54 -11.60 -14.27
N MET A 294 11.28 -12.03 -14.15
CA MET A 294 10.94 -13.33 -13.56
C MET A 294 11.34 -14.51 -14.46
N GLU A 295 11.16 -14.38 -15.78
CA GLU A 295 11.58 -15.38 -16.75
C GLU A 295 13.10 -15.57 -16.77
N ALA A 296 13.87 -14.50 -16.56
CA ALA A 296 15.33 -14.53 -16.52
C ALA A 296 15.90 -15.25 -15.27
N THR A 297 15.13 -15.43 -14.20
CA THR A 297 15.63 -15.93 -12.90
C THR A 297 15.29 -17.38 -12.58
N THR A 298 14.80 -18.18 -13.54
CA THR A 298 14.38 -19.61 -13.37
C THR A 298 13.36 -19.87 -12.25
N THR A 299 12.77 -18.83 -11.67
CA THR A 299 11.65 -18.95 -10.73
C THR A 299 10.41 -19.32 -11.54
N PRO A 300 9.60 -20.33 -11.14
CA PRO A 300 8.35 -20.62 -11.84
C PRO A 300 7.53 -19.35 -11.90
N ALA A 301 7.40 -18.76 -13.09
CA ALA A 301 6.66 -17.53 -13.29
C ALA A 301 5.23 -17.76 -12.79
N ARG A 302 4.83 -17.13 -11.68
CA ARG A 302 3.41 -16.93 -11.45
C ARG A 302 2.94 -15.99 -12.57
N GLN A 303 2.29 -16.58 -13.57
CA GLN A 303 1.88 -15.94 -14.83
C GLN A 303 0.78 -14.87 -14.67
N TYR A 304 0.63 -14.27 -13.49
CA TYR A 304 -0.59 -13.53 -13.14
C TYR A 304 -0.35 -12.10 -12.67
N ILE A 305 0.57 -11.35 -13.30
CA ILE A 305 0.44 -9.89 -13.24
C ILE A 305 -0.86 -9.53 -13.94
N ARG A 306 -1.93 -9.34 -13.16
CA ARG A 306 -3.27 -9.08 -13.66
C ARG A 306 -3.46 -7.58 -13.71
N TYR A 307 -3.66 -7.09 -14.94
CA TYR A 307 -4.13 -5.74 -15.19
C TYR A 307 -5.54 -5.61 -14.60
N ARG A 308 -5.71 -4.72 -13.63
CA ARG A 308 -7.04 -4.30 -13.22
C ARG A 308 -7.18 -2.81 -13.45
N GLY A 309 -7.59 -2.48 -14.66
CA GLY A 309 -8.47 -1.32 -14.83
C GLY A 309 -9.76 -1.62 -14.06
N ARG A 310 -10.01 -0.84 -13.01
CA ARG A 310 -11.20 -0.85 -12.15
C ARG A 310 -11.43 -2.14 -11.32
N PRO A 311 -11.25 -2.10 -9.99
CA PRO A 311 -12.01 -2.98 -9.11
C PRO A 311 -13.50 -2.61 -9.27
N MET A 312 -14.38 -3.57 -9.60
CA MET A 312 -15.81 -3.32 -9.50
C MET A 312 -16.14 -2.95 -8.04
N ALA A 313 -16.56 -1.71 -7.80
CA ALA A 313 -16.78 -1.13 -6.47
C ALA A 313 -15.51 -1.06 -5.59
N GLY A 314 -14.45 -0.42 -6.10
CA GLY A 314 -13.25 -0.14 -5.30
C GLY A 314 -13.54 0.77 -4.09
N PRO A 315 -12.66 0.72 -3.08
CA PRO A 315 -12.82 1.52 -1.88
C PRO A 315 -12.70 3.01 -2.17
N THR A 316 -13.42 3.81 -1.38
CA THR A 316 -13.20 5.26 -1.26
C THR A 316 -11.97 5.52 -0.38
N ALA A 317 -11.42 6.75 -0.43
CA ALA A 317 -10.43 7.23 0.54
C ALA A 317 -9.10 6.43 0.58
N THR A 318 -8.63 5.96 -0.59
CA THR A 318 -7.27 5.39 -0.73
C THR A 318 -6.24 6.47 -0.98
N THR A 319 -4.97 6.21 -0.65
CA THR A 319 -3.86 7.17 -0.90
C THR A 319 -3.79 7.57 -2.36
N THR A 320 -3.86 6.60 -3.27
CA THR A 320 -3.75 6.81 -4.72
C THR A 320 -4.89 7.65 -5.30
N ILE A 321 -6.12 7.48 -4.79
CA ILE A 321 -7.26 8.33 -5.16
C ILE A 321 -6.99 9.76 -4.67
N TRP A 322 -6.59 9.91 -3.41
CA TRP A 322 -6.38 11.23 -2.83
C TRP A 322 -5.24 11.99 -3.55
N VAL A 323 -4.09 11.36 -3.79
CA VAL A 323 -2.94 11.96 -4.50
C VAL A 323 -3.30 12.36 -5.92
N ALA A 324 -3.85 11.44 -6.72
CA ALA A 324 -4.17 11.73 -8.11
C ALA A 324 -5.20 12.86 -8.27
N ARG A 325 -6.04 13.13 -7.27
CA ARG A 325 -6.90 14.32 -7.30
C ARG A 325 -6.16 15.60 -6.97
N ASN A 326 -5.32 15.60 -5.93
CA ASN A 326 -4.60 16.81 -5.52
C ASN A 326 -3.55 17.24 -6.57
N ALA A 327 -3.16 16.35 -7.48
CA ALA A 327 -2.36 16.67 -8.66
C ALA A 327 -3.11 17.53 -9.72
N TYR A 328 -4.44 17.59 -9.70
CA TYR A 328 -5.21 18.49 -10.56
C TYR A 328 -5.66 19.72 -9.78
N PRO A 329 -5.29 20.96 -10.18
CA PRO A 329 -5.85 22.14 -9.56
C PRO A 329 -7.37 22.14 -9.69
N ILE A 330 -8.06 22.40 -8.58
CA ILE A 330 -9.50 22.63 -8.58
C ILE A 330 -9.73 23.92 -9.39
N PRO A 331 -10.50 23.91 -10.50
CA PRO A 331 -10.96 25.15 -11.08
C PRO A 331 -11.88 25.80 -10.05
N MET A 332 -11.40 26.82 -9.34
CA MET A 332 -12.27 27.69 -8.56
C MET A 332 -13.18 28.40 -9.56
N LYS A 333 -14.49 28.25 -9.41
CA LYS A 333 -15.48 29.09 -10.08
C LYS A 333 -15.83 30.27 -9.21
#